data_AF-A0A375FHL0-F1
#
_entry.id   AF-A0A375FHL0-F1
#
_cell.length_a   1.000
_cell.length_b   1.000
_cell.length_c   1.000
_cell.angle_alpha   90.00
_cell.angle_beta   90.00
_cell.angle_gamma   90.00
#
_symmetry.space_group_name_H-M   'P 1'
#
loop_
_entity.id
_entity.type
_entity.pdbx_description
1 polymer ?
#
loop_
_entity_poly.entity_id
_entity_poly.type
_entity_poly.pdbx_seq_one_letter_code
_entity_poly.pdbx_strand_id
1 'polypeptide(L)' 'MNTSVVEGINNTINVIKRRAYGYRDDEYFFLKIRSAFHGIPR' A
#
# COMPACT_ATOMS: atom_id res chain seq x y z
N MET A 1 -1.62 5.75 -22.11
CA MET A 1 -2.14 5.56 -20.73
C MET A 1 -1.02 5.97 -19.77
N ASN A 2 -1.27 6.95 -18.92
CA ASN A 2 -0.26 7.45 -17.98
C ASN A 2 -0.16 6.47 -16.80
N THR A 3 0.94 5.70 -16.73
CA THR A 3 1.20 4.71 -15.67
C THR A 3 1.63 5.36 -14.35
N SER A 4 1.87 6.67 -14.33
CA SER A 4 2.47 7.37 -13.20
C SER A 4 1.63 7.26 -11.92
N VAL A 5 0.30 7.17 -12.06
CA VAL A 5 -0.61 6.92 -10.92
C VAL A 5 -0.41 5.51 -10.35
N VAL A 6 -0.31 4.50 -11.21
CA VAL A 6 -0.10 3.09 -10.82
C VAL A 6 1.30 2.90 -10.21
N GLU A 7 2.31 3.57 -10.76
CA GLU A 7 3.67 3.59 -10.22
C GLU A 7 3.73 4.21 -8.83
N GLY A 8 3.01 5.32 -8.60
CA GLY A 8 2.92 5.95 -7.27
C GLY A 8 2.29 5.04 -6.22
N ILE A 9 1.23 4.31 -6.59
CA ILE A 9 0.59 3.31 -5.72
C ILE A 9 1.57 2.18 -5.39
N ASN A 10 2.26 1.63 -6.39
CA ASN A 10 3.25 0.56 -6.18
C ASN A 10 4.41 0.99 -5.29
N ASN A 11 4.88 2.23 -5.43
CA ASN A 11 5.97 2.74 -4.61
C ASN A 11 5.54 2.89 -3.13
N THR A 12 4.31 3.38 -2.90
CA THR A 12 3.71 3.48 -1.57
C THR A 12 3.56 2.12 -0.90
N ILE A 13 3.09 1.11 -1.64
CA ILE A 13 2.99 -0.27 -1.17
C ILE A 13 4.38 -0.83 -0.80
N ASN A 14 5.41 -0.58 -1.61
CA ASN A 14 6.77 -1.02 -1.31
C ASN A 14 7.36 -0.33 -0.06
N VAL A 15 7.03 0.94 0.19
CA VAL A 15 7.42 1.62 1.44
C VAL A 15 6.73 1.01 2.65
N ILE A 16 5.44 0.69 2.54
CA ILE A 16 4.69 0.01 3.61
C ILE A 16 5.31 -1.36 3.88
N LYS A 17 5.64 -2.14 2.84
CA LYS A 17 6.34 -3.44 2.97
C LYS A 17 7.68 -3.32 3.69
N ARG A 18 8.48 -2.29 3.38
CA ARG A 18 9.77 -2.05 4.05
C ARG A 18 9.60 -1.63 5.51
N ARG A 19 8.60 -0.80 5.84
CA ARG A 19 8.34 -0.45 7.25
C ARG A 19 7.79 -1.64 8.06
N ALA A 20 7.26 -2.62 7.35
CA ALA A 20 6.70 -3.85 7.84
C ALA A 20 7.72 -5.01 7.85
N TYR A 21 9.03 -4.76 8.04
CA TYR A 21 10.05 -5.83 8.15
C TYR A 21 9.65 -6.87 9.22
N GLY A 22 9.02 -7.97 8.79
CA GLY A 22 8.63 -9.10 9.64
C GLY A 22 7.15 -9.52 9.63
N TYR A 23 6.24 -8.86 8.89
CA TYR A 23 4.84 -9.32 8.86
C TYR A 23 4.72 -10.66 8.10
N ARG A 24 4.72 -11.77 8.85
CA ARG A 24 4.19 -13.09 8.43
C ARG A 24 2.66 -13.11 8.38
N ASP A 25 2.05 -11.93 8.46
CA ASP A 25 0.61 -11.74 8.57
C ASP A 25 0.16 -10.84 7.41
N ASP A 26 -0.20 -11.50 6.32
CA ASP A 26 -0.70 -10.85 5.11
C ASP A 26 -1.97 -10.04 5.41
N GLU A 27 -2.78 -10.47 6.37
CA GLU A 27 -4.03 -9.82 6.75
C GLU A 27 -3.78 -8.44 7.36
N TYR A 28 -2.82 -8.34 8.28
CA TYR A 28 -2.38 -7.03 8.82
C TYR A 28 -1.74 -6.14 7.74
N PHE A 29 -1.01 -6.73 6.80
CA PHE A 29 -0.42 -6.00 5.69
C PHE A 29 -1.50 -5.40 4.77
N PHE A 30 -2.53 -6.17 4.42
CA PHE A 30 -3.68 -5.68 3.66
C PHE A 30 -4.49 -4.64 4.43
N LEU A 31 -4.60 -4.75 5.76
CA LEU A 31 -5.24 -3.73 6.60
C LEU A 31 -4.48 -2.40 6.53
N LYS A 32 -3.15 -2.41 6.58
CA LYS A 32 -2.31 -1.20 6.42
C LYS A 32 -2.45 -0.57 5.03
N ILE A 33 -2.49 -1.37 3.97
CA ILE A 33 -2.77 -0.89 2.61
C ILE A 33 -4.15 -0.24 2.56
N ARG A 34 -5.20 -0.96 3.00
CA ARG A 34 -6.57 -0.46 2.99
C ARG A 34 -6.71 0.83 3.76
N SER A 35 -6.07 0.96 4.91
CA SER A 35 -6.04 2.18 5.72
C SER A 35 -5.30 3.33 5.03
N ALA A 36 -4.15 3.07 4.38
CA ALA A 36 -3.37 4.07 3.66
C ALA A 36 -4.12 4.65 2.45
N PHE A 37 -5.05 3.89 1.87
CA PHE A 37 -5.89 4.31 0.74
C PHE A 37 -7.37 4.56 1.14
N HIS A 38 -7.75 4.49 2.43
CA HIS A 38 -9.14 4.65 2.91
C HIS A 38 -9.67 6.10 2.89
N GLY A 39 -9.00 7.00 2.16
CA GLY A 39 -9.33 8.41 2.06
C GLY A 39 -9.55 8.89 0.63
N ILE A 40 -9.75 7.99 -0.35
CA ILE A 40 -10.22 8.37 -1.68
C ILE A 40 -11.76 8.38 -1.60
N PRO A 41 -12.41 9.55 -1.40
CA PRO A 41 -13.86 9.63 -1.47
C PRO A 41 -14.32 9.11 -2.83
N ARG A 42 -15.45 8.38 -2.82
CA ARG A 42 -16.08 7.81 -4.01
C ARG A 42 -16.53 8.91 -4.96
#